data_AF-A0A9X8N4C3-F1
#
_entry.id   AF-A0A9X8N4C3-F1
#
_cell.length_a   1.000
_cell.length_b   1.000
_cell.length_c   1.000
_cell.angle_alpha   90.00
_cell.angle_beta   90.00
_cell.angle_gamma   90.00
#
_symmetry.space_group_name_H-M   'P 1'
#
loop_
_entity.id
_entity.type
_entity.pdbx_description
1 polymer ?
#
loop_
_entity_poly.entity_id
_entity_poly.type
_entity_poly.pdbx_seq_one_letter_code
_entity_poly.pdbx_strand_id
1 'polypeptide(L)'
;MSSYPDPSTTGAATCDLCHDRRPALQPPALAVNPPIGPQRQVRLCAPCSEDRPGRRRRELIEEDFSWQMMSRQAHDLADAYTTGRWLPYDDEHRWALGLARTYWTRVALETALRDPNPYLRAGRLVRVVEPLPRILSVVGPGDRALRPVQALLDTLAIRSARS
;
A
#
# COMPACT_ATOMS: atom_id res chain seq x y z
N MET A 1 3.41 -21.79 -1.95
CA MET A 1 3.01 -21.51 -0.55
C MET A 1 4.27 -21.60 0.30
N SER A 2 4.92 -20.46 0.59
CA SER A 2 6.03 -20.45 1.56
C SER A 2 5.45 -20.22 2.95
N SER A 3 5.32 -21.31 3.70
CA SER A 3 5.01 -21.27 5.13
C SER A 3 6.25 -20.80 5.87
N TYR A 4 6.33 -19.51 6.18
CA TYR A 4 7.32 -19.03 7.14
C TYR A 4 6.93 -19.54 8.54
N PRO A 5 7.87 -20.10 9.32
CA PRO A 5 7.58 -20.50 10.70
C PRO A 5 7.13 -19.30 11.53
N ASP A 6 6.24 -19.54 12.49
CA ASP A 6 5.71 -18.50 13.37
C ASP A 6 6.88 -17.88 14.18
N PRO A 7 7.11 -16.55 14.09
CA PRO A 7 8.20 -15.89 14.82
C PRO A 7 8.07 -16.06 16.34
N SER A 8 6.87 -16.34 16.84
CA SER A 8 6.59 -16.63 18.25
C SER A 8 7.39 -17.82 18.77
N THR A 9 7.76 -18.76 17.90
CA THR A 9 8.45 -20.01 18.27
C THR A 9 9.97 -19.91 18.14
N THR A 10 10.49 -18.87 17.49
CA THR A 10 11.93 -18.72 17.16
C THR A 10 12.60 -17.52 17.82
N GLY A 11 11.85 -16.65 18.51
CA GLY A 11 12.40 -15.41 19.08
C GLY A 11 12.88 -14.41 18.01
N ALA A 12 12.47 -14.61 16.75
CA ALA A 12 12.84 -13.75 15.64
C ALA A 12 12.11 -12.39 15.78
N ALA A 13 12.86 -11.30 15.68
CA ALA A 13 12.28 -9.96 15.68
C ALA A 13 11.27 -9.83 14.53
N THR A 14 10.09 -9.28 14.81
CA THR A 14 9.06 -9.01 13.82
C THR A 14 9.33 -7.69 13.09
N CYS A 15 8.77 -7.54 11.89
CA CYS A 15 8.83 -6.27 11.17
C CYS A 15 8.11 -5.16 11.97
N ASP A 16 8.82 -4.07 12.25
CA ASP A 16 8.30 -2.90 12.96
C ASP A 16 7.36 -2.03 12.11
N LEU A 17 7.34 -2.23 10.79
CA LEU A 17 6.50 -1.45 9.87
C LEU A 17 5.17 -2.14 9.56
N CYS A 18 5.18 -3.43 9.20
CA CYS A 18 3.97 -4.13 8.79
C CYS A 18 3.34 -4.99 9.87
N HIS A 19 4.06 -5.32 10.95
CA HIS A 19 3.61 -6.17 12.06
C HIS A 19 2.97 -7.53 11.69
N ASP A 20 2.99 -7.94 10.41
CA ASP A 20 2.36 -9.16 9.86
C ASP A 20 3.06 -10.47 10.28
N ARG A 21 3.65 -10.54 11.48
CA ARG A 21 4.48 -11.67 11.95
C ARG A 21 5.58 -12.09 10.96
N ARG A 22 5.93 -11.24 9.99
CA ARG A 22 7.03 -11.52 9.07
C ARG A 22 8.35 -11.34 9.81
N PRO A 23 9.30 -12.28 9.67
CA PRO A 23 10.61 -12.13 10.29
C PRO A 23 11.28 -10.88 9.71
N ALA A 24 11.77 -10.02 10.59
CA ALA A 24 12.63 -8.92 10.19
C ALA A 24 13.96 -9.47 9.69
N LEU A 25 14.53 -8.82 8.67
CA LEU A 25 15.86 -9.16 8.19
C LEU A 25 16.91 -8.74 9.25
N GLN A 26 18.05 -9.44 9.28
CA GLN A 26 19.24 -8.99 10.01
C GLN A 26 20.21 -8.18 9.12
N PRO A 27 19.91 -6.91 8.78
CA PRO A 27 20.96 -5.90 8.51
C PRO A 27 20.50 -4.48 9.00
N PRO A 28 21.28 -3.38 8.82
CA PRO A 28 21.37 -2.30 9.81
C PRO A 28 20.01 -1.70 10.14
N ALA A 29 19.80 -1.46 11.43
CA ALA A 29 18.57 -0.86 11.91
C ALA A 29 18.36 0.52 11.27
N LEU A 30 17.10 0.79 10.90
CA LEU A 30 16.70 2.09 10.39
C LEU A 30 16.28 2.96 11.57
N ALA A 31 16.52 4.26 11.44
CA ALA A 31 16.01 5.22 12.39
C ALA A 31 14.52 5.50 12.14
N VAL A 32 13.76 5.72 13.22
CA VAL A 32 12.48 6.42 13.18
C VAL A 32 12.52 7.52 14.23
N ASN A 33 12.12 8.73 13.82
CA ASN A 33 12.01 9.89 14.69
C ASN A 33 10.53 10.10 15.02
N PRO A 34 10.03 9.60 16.18
CA PRO A 34 8.65 9.84 16.56
C PRO A 34 8.42 11.33 16.86
N PRO A 35 7.18 11.85 16.68
CA PRO A 35 6.86 13.24 17.01
C PRO A 35 7.13 13.60 18.48
N ILE A 36 7.06 12.60 19.36
CA ILE A 36 7.32 12.72 20.79
C ILE A 36 8.26 11.59 21.20
N GLY A 37 9.37 11.94 21.86
CA GLY A 37 10.32 10.99 22.42
C GLY A 37 11.62 10.82 21.60
N PRO A 38 12.52 9.93 22.04
CA PRO A 38 13.80 9.74 21.40
C PRO A 38 13.68 8.99 20.07
N GLN A 39 14.69 9.17 19.21
CA GLN A 39 14.88 8.33 18.03
C GLN A 39 14.92 6.86 18.41
N ARG A 40 14.26 6.02 17.62
CA ARG A 40 14.24 4.56 17.80
C ARG A 40 14.87 3.86 16.60
N GLN A 41 15.46 2.70 16.86
CA GLN A 41 16.01 1.81 15.85
C GLN A 41 14.98 0.72 15.54
N VAL A 42 14.67 0.51 14.27
CA VAL A 42 13.64 -0.43 13.79
C VAL A 42 14.20 -1.37 12.74
N ARG A 43 13.56 -2.53 12.59
CA ARG A 43 13.92 -3.57 11.64
C ARG A 43 12.73 -3.89 10.73
N LEU A 44 13.04 -4.15 9.47
CA LEU A 44 12.03 -4.38 8.43
C LEU A 44 12.15 -5.81 7.89
N CYS A 45 11.01 -6.40 7.50
CA CYS A 45 11.02 -7.58 6.65
C CYS A 45 11.42 -7.23 5.21
N ALA A 46 11.79 -8.22 4.39
CA ALA A 46 12.27 -7.98 3.03
C ALA A 46 11.32 -7.11 2.18
N PRO A 47 10.00 -7.38 2.12
CA PRO A 47 9.08 -6.56 1.32
C PRO A 47 9.02 -5.10 1.79
N CYS A 48 8.99 -4.85 3.11
CA CYS A 48 9.04 -3.50 3.65
C CYS A 48 10.37 -2.79 3.36
N SER A 49 11.48 -3.53 3.32
CA SER A 49 12.78 -2.96 3.00
C SER A 49 12.93 -2.65 1.51
N GLU A 50 12.32 -3.45 0.64
CA GLU A 50 12.53 -3.41 -0.81
C GLU A 50 11.50 -2.54 -1.57
N ASP A 51 10.27 -2.47 -1.09
CA ASP A 51 9.16 -1.87 -1.84
C ASP A 51 8.69 -0.53 -1.27
N ARG A 52 9.09 -0.17 -0.04
CA ARG A 52 8.66 1.12 0.55
C ARG A 52 9.17 2.32 -0.27
N PRO A 53 8.47 3.48 -0.22
CA PRO A 53 8.87 4.69 -0.92
C PRO A 53 10.30 5.11 -0.58
N GLY A 54 10.64 5.05 0.71
CA GLY A 54 11.93 5.47 1.24
C GLY A 54 13.03 4.44 1.20
N ARG A 55 12.93 3.33 0.46
CA ARG A 55 13.82 2.16 0.57
C ARG A 55 15.32 2.43 0.55
N ARG A 56 15.77 3.54 -0.06
CA ARG A 56 17.18 3.98 -0.09
C ARG A 56 17.62 4.82 1.13
N ARG A 57 16.68 5.31 1.93
CA ARG A 57 16.92 6.11 3.14
C ARG A 57 17.22 5.20 4.33
N ARG A 58 18.06 5.67 5.25
CA ARG A 58 18.31 5.00 6.54
C ARG A 58 17.29 5.36 7.62
N GLU A 59 16.23 6.07 7.23
CA GLU A 59 15.18 6.56 8.11
C GLU A 59 13.80 6.20 7.53
N LEU A 60 12.86 5.89 8.42
CA LEU A 60 11.43 5.83 8.13
C LEU A 60 10.79 7.20 8.34
N ILE A 61 10.03 7.63 7.34
CA ILE A 61 9.22 8.85 7.41
C ILE A 61 7.74 8.50 7.29
N GLU A 62 6.87 9.50 7.47
CA GLU A 62 5.41 9.32 7.50
C GLU A 62 4.85 8.67 6.21
N GLU A 63 5.46 8.93 5.05
CA GLU A 63 5.12 8.31 3.77
C GLU A 63 5.36 6.79 3.78
N ASP A 64 6.34 6.29 4.52
CA ASP A 64 6.60 4.85 4.63
C ASP A 64 5.47 4.15 5.42
N PHE A 65 4.94 4.81 6.47
CA PHE A 65 3.79 4.31 7.23
C PHE A 65 2.49 4.41 6.43
N SER A 66 2.27 5.53 5.74
CA SER A 66 1.13 5.74 4.86
C SER A 66 1.09 4.68 3.74
N TRP A 67 2.26 4.40 3.15
CA TRP A 67 2.42 3.35 2.16
C TRP A 67 2.11 1.96 2.72
N GLN A 68 2.55 1.63 3.93
CA GLN A 68 2.27 0.31 4.50
C GLN A 68 0.77 0.11 4.71
N MET A 69 0.07 1.09 5.28
CA MET A 69 -1.37 1.02 5.50
C MET A 69 -2.11 0.86 4.16
N MET A 70 -1.78 1.70 3.19
CA MET A 70 -2.31 1.64 1.83
C MET A 70 -2.07 0.27 1.19
N SER A 71 -0.84 -0.24 1.28
CA SER A 71 -0.45 -1.52 0.70
C SER A 71 -1.26 -2.65 1.29
N ARG A 72 -1.42 -2.69 2.62
CA ARG A 72 -2.24 -3.70 3.29
C ARG A 72 -3.70 -3.60 2.83
N GLN A 73 -4.29 -2.41 2.84
CA GLN A 73 -5.66 -2.22 2.40
C GLN A 73 -5.86 -2.63 0.93
N ALA A 74 -4.89 -2.36 0.05
CA ALA A 74 -4.95 -2.79 -1.34
C ALA A 74 -4.99 -4.32 -1.48
N HIS A 75 -4.12 -5.02 -0.74
CA HIS A 75 -4.12 -6.50 -0.71
C HIS A 75 -5.42 -7.06 -0.12
N ASP A 76 -5.87 -6.54 1.02
CA ASP A 76 -7.11 -6.98 1.68
C ASP A 76 -8.33 -6.75 0.78
N LEU A 77 -8.35 -5.65 0.03
CA LEU A 77 -9.44 -5.31 -0.88
C LEU A 77 -9.41 -6.18 -2.15
N ALA A 78 -8.23 -6.48 -2.69
CA ALA A 78 -8.06 -7.41 -3.80
C ALA A 78 -8.48 -8.84 -3.41
N ASP A 79 -8.09 -9.31 -2.21
CA ASP A 79 -8.52 -10.61 -1.68
C ASP A 79 -10.04 -10.65 -1.46
N ALA A 80 -10.61 -9.60 -0.86
CA ALA A 80 -12.06 -9.51 -0.68
C ALA A 80 -12.82 -9.54 -2.03
N TYR A 81 -12.28 -8.88 -3.06
CA TYR A 81 -12.85 -8.94 -4.41
C TYR A 81 -12.75 -10.36 -4.99
N THR A 82 -11.56 -10.95 -5.00
CA THR A 82 -11.34 -12.29 -5.58
C THR A 82 -12.21 -13.37 -4.93
N THR A 83 -12.39 -13.30 -3.61
CA THR A 83 -13.24 -14.20 -2.80
C THR A 83 -14.73 -13.84 -2.82
N GLY A 84 -15.15 -12.75 -3.47
CA GLY A 84 -16.55 -12.33 -3.56
C GLY A 84 -17.11 -11.69 -2.28
N ARG A 85 -16.26 -11.39 -1.30
CA ARG A 85 -16.64 -10.71 -0.04
C ARG A 85 -16.82 -9.20 -0.20
N TRP A 86 -16.38 -8.65 -1.33
CA TRP A 86 -16.60 -7.27 -1.69
C TRP A 86 -16.86 -7.16 -3.18
N LEU A 87 -17.88 -6.38 -3.54
CA LEU A 87 -18.18 -5.95 -4.89
C LEU A 87 -18.18 -4.42 -4.90
N PRO A 88 -17.37 -3.77 -5.74
CA PRO A 88 -17.40 -2.31 -5.87
C PRO A 88 -18.75 -1.86 -6.43
N TYR A 89 -19.16 -0.64 -6.11
CA TYR A 89 -20.25 0.02 -6.84
C TYR A 89 -19.86 0.25 -8.30
N ASP A 90 -20.83 0.35 -9.22
CA ASP A 90 -20.56 0.56 -10.65
C ASP A 90 -19.69 1.79 -10.91
N ASP A 91 -19.94 2.89 -10.18
CA ASP A 91 -19.14 4.10 -10.28
C ASP A 91 -17.72 3.90 -9.76
N GLU A 92 -17.56 3.19 -8.63
CA GLU A 92 -16.26 2.84 -8.04
C GLU A 92 -15.45 1.95 -8.98
N HIS A 93 -16.11 1.00 -9.65
CA HIS A 93 -15.49 0.14 -10.64
C HIS A 93 -15.08 0.91 -11.90
N ARG A 94 -15.96 1.77 -12.42
CA ARG A 94 -15.63 2.64 -13.57
C ARG A 94 -14.45 3.57 -13.26
N TRP A 95 -14.41 4.12 -12.05
CA TRP A 95 -13.31 4.94 -11.57
C TRP A 95 -12.01 4.13 -11.49
N ALA A 96 -12.05 2.89 -10.97
CA ALA A 96 -10.91 1.98 -10.95
C ALA A 96 -10.33 1.74 -12.37
N LEU A 97 -11.19 1.47 -13.35
CA LEU A 97 -10.80 1.26 -14.75
C LEU A 97 -10.22 2.52 -15.40
N GLY A 98 -10.68 3.71 -15.00
CA GLY A 98 -10.09 4.99 -15.39
C GLY A 98 -8.67 5.14 -14.83
N LEU A 99 -8.51 4.90 -13.53
CA LEU A 99 -7.21 4.96 -12.84
C LEU A 99 -6.19 3.98 -13.40
N ALA A 100 -6.60 2.75 -13.72
CA ALA A 100 -5.72 1.71 -14.28
C ALA A 100 -5.08 2.12 -15.62
N ARG A 101 -5.75 3.00 -16.39
CA ARG A 101 -5.28 3.48 -17.70
C ARG A 101 -4.61 4.84 -17.66
N THR A 102 -4.64 5.51 -16.52
CA THR A 102 -4.13 6.87 -16.35
C THR A 102 -2.66 6.84 -15.95
N TYR A 103 -1.86 7.77 -16.50
CA TYR A 103 -0.51 7.99 -16.02
C TYR A 103 -0.53 8.70 -14.66
N TRP A 104 0.00 8.06 -13.62
CA TRP A 104 -0.11 8.57 -12.25
C TRP A 104 0.89 9.68 -11.99
N THR A 105 0.38 10.90 -11.98
CA THR A 105 1.06 12.05 -11.39
C THR A 105 0.33 12.48 -10.12
N ARG A 106 1.02 13.19 -9.24
CA ARG A 106 0.40 13.79 -8.05
C ARG A 106 -0.86 14.60 -8.42
N VAL A 107 -0.75 15.48 -9.42
CA VAL A 107 -1.85 16.36 -9.87
C VAL A 107 -3.01 15.55 -10.42
N ALA A 108 -2.74 14.52 -11.23
CA ALA A 108 -3.80 13.67 -11.79
C ALA A 108 -4.58 12.94 -10.70
N LEU A 109 -3.90 12.39 -9.68
CA LEU A 109 -4.55 11.72 -8.57
C LEU A 109 -5.29 12.68 -7.63
N GLU A 110 -4.72 13.85 -7.34
CA GLU A 110 -5.43 14.90 -6.58
C GLU A 110 -6.72 15.32 -7.30
N THR A 111 -6.69 15.42 -8.63
CA THR A 111 -7.87 15.74 -9.44
C THR A 111 -8.89 14.62 -9.39
N ALA A 112 -8.47 13.37 -9.58
CA ALA A 112 -9.35 12.20 -9.51
C ALA A 112 -10.00 12.02 -8.12
N LEU A 113 -9.29 12.36 -7.05
CA LEU A 113 -9.80 12.31 -5.67
C LEU A 113 -10.74 13.46 -5.33
N ARG A 114 -10.80 14.54 -6.14
CA ARG A 114 -11.76 15.64 -5.97
C ARG A 114 -13.12 15.38 -6.61
N ASP A 115 -13.31 14.21 -7.22
CA ASP A 115 -14.60 13.83 -7.79
C ASP A 115 -15.72 13.97 -6.74
N PRO A 116 -16.80 14.73 -7.04
CA PRO A 116 -17.89 14.98 -6.10
C PRO A 116 -18.85 13.80 -5.97
N ASN A 117 -18.68 12.70 -6.73
CA ASN A 117 -19.59 11.56 -6.70
C ASN A 117 -19.64 10.93 -5.28
N PRO A 118 -20.80 10.92 -4.61
CA PRO A 118 -20.93 10.42 -3.25
C PRO A 118 -20.70 8.90 -3.15
N TYR A 119 -20.98 8.14 -4.21
CA TYR A 119 -20.77 6.69 -4.23
C TYR A 119 -19.28 6.33 -4.27
N LEU A 120 -18.45 7.16 -4.90
CA LEU A 120 -16.99 7.02 -4.83
C LEU A 120 -16.49 7.25 -3.41
N ARG A 121 -16.98 8.32 -2.76
CA ARG A 121 -16.58 8.68 -1.39
C ARG A 121 -17.00 7.66 -0.34
N ALA A 122 -18.15 7.02 -0.53
CA ALA A 122 -18.60 5.92 0.31
C ALA A 122 -17.83 4.61 0.03
N GLY A 123 -17.24 4.48 -1.17
CA GLY A 123 -16.46 3.33 -1.61
C GLY A 123 -15.19 3.07 -0.80
N ARG A 124 -14.72 1.82 -0.84
CA ARG A 124 -13.51 1.39 -0.15
C ARG A 124 -12.24 1.71 -0.94
N LEU A 125 -12.33 1.78 -2.26
CA LEU A 125 -11.22 2.06 -3.17
C LEU A 125 -10.66 3.46 -2.99
N VAL A 126 -11.50 4.46 -2.74
CA VAL A 126 -11.03 5.84 -2.48
C VAL A 126 -10.07 5.89 -1.31
N ARG A 127 -10.34 5.14 -0.23
CA ARG A 127 -9.46 5.08 0.95
C ARG A 127 -8.09 4.47 0.63
N VAL A 128 -8.04 3.54 -0.33
CA VAL A 128 -6.78 2.95 -0.80
C VAL A 128 -6.01 3.92 -1.70
N VAL A 129 -6.70 4.73 -2.51
CA VAL A 129 -6.06 5.65 -3.45
C VAL A 129 -5.65 6.98 -2.79
N GLU A 130 -6.35 7.39 -1.73
CA GLU A 130 -6.14 8.66 -1.02
C GLU A 130 -4.68 8.94 -0.60
N PRO A 131 -3.88 7.95 -0.13
CA PRO A 131 -2.47 8.20 0.23
C PRO A 131 -1.53 8.40 -0.98
N LEU A 132 -1.94 8.05 -2.19
CA LEU A 132 -1.04 8.02 -3.36
C LEU A 132 -0.45 9.39 -3.76
N PRO A 133 -1.19 10.52 -3.77
CA PRO A 133 -0.59 11.82 -4.07
C PRO A 133 0.58 12.16 -3.15
N ARG A 134 0.46 11.80 -1.87
CA ARG A 134 1.50 11.99 -0.87
C ARG A 134 2.70 11.09 -1.14
N ILE A 135 2.47 9.82 -1.46
CA ILE A 135 3.54 8.88 -1.83
C ILE A 135 4.28 9.36 -3.09
N LEU A 136 3.56 9.83 -4.11
CA LEU A 136 4.13 10.41 -5.33
C LEU A 136 4.93 11.71 -5.11
N SER A 137 4.86 12.32 -3.92
CA SER A 137 5.74 13.44 -3.58
C SER A 137 7.18 13.00 -3.28
N VAL A 138 7.39 11.72 -2.96
CA VAL A 138 8.69 11.15 -2.59
C VAL A 138 9.18 10.06 -3.54
N VAL A 139 8.36 9.60 -4.48
CA VAL A 139 8.72 8.61 -5.52
C VAL A 139 8.22 8.99 -6.90
N GLY A 140 8.83 8.40 -7.94
CA GLY A 140 8.39 8.59 -9.32
C GLY A 140 7.18 7.72 -9.71
N PRO A 141 6.50 8.02 -10.83
CA PRO A 141 5.30 7.31 -11.33
C PRO A 141 5.47 5.81 -11.65
N GLY A 142 6.70 5.30 -11.75
CA GLY A 142 7.01 3.89 -12.00
C GLY A 142 7.60 3.17 -10.78
N ASP A 143 7.52 3.77 -9.61
CA ASP A 143 8.15 3.22 -8.41
C ASP A 143 7.45 1.96 -7.89
N ARG A 144 8.24 1.04 -7.31
CA ARG A 144 7.73 -0.22 -6.75
C ARG A 144 6.70 0.01 -5.64
N ALA A 145 6.78 1.14 -4.94
CA ALA A 145 5.82 1.50 -3.90
C ALA A 145 4.37 1.60 -4.41
N LEU A 146 4.17 1.81 -5.72
CA LEU A 146 2.85 1.93 -6.34
C LEU A 146 2.22 0.59 -6.71
N ARG A 147 3.01 -0.49 -6.75
CA ARG A 147 2.59 -1.83 -7.20
C ARG A 147 1.38 -2.39 -6.46
N PRO A 148 1.22 -2.24 -5.13
CA PRO A 148 0.05 -2.80 -4.44
C PRO A 148 -1.27 -2.25 -4.98
N VAL A 149 -1.33 -0.94 -5.27
CA VAL A 149 -2.55 -0.33 -5.84
C VAL A 149 -2.70 -0.68 -7.31
N GLN A 150 -1.61 -0.74 -8.08
CA GLN A 150 -1.65 -1.19 -9.47
C GLN A 150 -2.22 -2.62 -9.57
N ALA A 151 -1.74 -3.54 -8.74
CA ALA A 151 -2.22 -4.92 -8.71
C ALA A 151 -3.70 -5.03 -8.32
N LEU A 152 -4.17 -4.20 -7.38
CA LEU A 152 -5.59 -4.13 -7.04
C LEU A 152 -6.42 -3.69 -8.26
N LEU A 153 -6.01 -2.62 -8.94
CA LEU A 153 -6.74 -2.08 -10.09
C LEU A 153 -6.72 -3.05 -11.27
N ASP A 154 -5.60 -3.74 -11.51
CA ASP A 154 -5.50 -4.80 -12.51
C ASP A 154 -6.44 -5.97 -12.18
N THR A 155 -6.54 -6.35 -10.90
CA THR A 155 -7.46 -7.39 -10.43
C THR A 155 -8.92 -7.02 -10.73
N LEU A 156 -9.29 -5.75 -10.51
CA LEU A 156 -10.62 -5.23 -10.82
C LEU A 156 -10.89 -5.16 -12.34
N ALA A 157 -9.85 -4.93 -13.16
CA ALA A 157 -9.96 -4.86 -14.61
C ALA A 157 -10.10 -6.24 -15.27
N ILE A 158 -9.33 -7.24 -14.83
CA ILE A 158 -9.31 -8.59 -15.44
C ILE A 158 -10.67 -9.28 -15.32
N ARG A 159 -11.37 -9.14 -14.19
CA ARG A 159 -12.69 -9.77 -14.00
C ARG A 159 -13.80 -9.09 -14.81
N SER A 160 -13.67 -7.80 -15.09
CA SER A 160 -14.61 -7.07 -15.95
C SER A 160 -14.61 -7.58 -17.39
N ALA A 161 -13.51 -8.17 -17.87
CA ALA A 161 -13.42 -8.72 -19.21
C ALA A 161 -14.02 -10.13 -19.34
N ARG A 162 -14.44 -10.75 -18.22
CA ARG A 162 -14.96 -12.12 -18.16
C ARG A 162 -16.45 -12.21 -17.81
N SER A 163 -17.07 -11.10 -17.44
CA SER A 163 -18.52 -10.92 -17.24
C SER A 163 -19.17 -10.41 -18.50
#